data_AF-A0A2C5YQY0-F1
#
_entry.id   AF-A0A2C5YQY0-F1
#
_cell.length_a   1.000
_cell.length_b   1.000
_cell.length_c   1.000
_cell.angle_alpha   90.00
_cell.angle_beta   90.00
_cell.angle_gamma   90.00
#
_symmetry.space_group_name_H-M   'P 1'
#
loop_
_entity.id
_entity.type
_entity.pdbx_description
1 polymer ?
#
loop_
_entity_poly.entity_id
_entity_poly.type
_entity_poly.pdbx_seq_one_letter_code
_entity_poly.pdbx_strand_id
1 'polypeptide(L)'
;MPMTSRPPLRDLVVAAVVVAAIGIPRFALASEAIVVKDGSFALNGDDVSYRFHVDVATGDLVSDHFGAPVDEQSVDADLASLNGWVGLLGRLPREMPDLGRGDFRTPAVQIRQTAGYTVSDFRYRSHELVQGKPPLQGLPSTFGSDEDVSTLLVHLYDNYSNVAADLSYSIFPRHDAVVRSVSITNRGGGNITVEKLASMSVDMPYGDYDMVELKGDWAREAMRVRRKVDYGTQGRVKDSSSPTDGS
;
A
#
# COMPACT_ATOMS: atom_id res chain seq x y z
N MET A 1 -72.87 -7.60 -35.52
CA MET A 1 -72.77 -8.76 -34.60
C MET A 1 -71.69 -9.69 -35.12
N PRO A 2 -70.75 -10.12 -34.27
CA PRO A 2 -69.49 -10.73 -34.67
C PRO A 2 -69.56 -12.27 -34.71
N MET A 3 -68.69 -12.90 -35.49
CA MET A 3 -68.21 -14.24 -35.16
C MET A 3 -66.75 -14.39 -35.58
N THR A 4 -65.95 -14.77 -34.61
CA THR A 4 -64.50 -14.82 -34.54
C THR A 4 -63.92 -16.04 -35.27
N SER A 5 -62.82 -15.87 -36.02
CA SER A 5 -61.92 -16.96 -36.41
C SER A 5 -60.52 -16.71 -35.86
N ARG A 6 -60.04 -17.62 -34.99
CA ARG A 6 -58.68 -17.63 -34.43
C ARG A 6 -57.63 -18.02 -35.48
N PRO A 7 -56.40 -17.46 -35.47
CA PRO A 7 -55.29 -17.98 -36.25
C PRO A 7 -54.52 -19.08 -35.48
N PRO A 8 -53.75 -19.95 -36.17
CA PRO A 8 -53.03 -21.06 -35.54
C PRO A 8 -51.67 -20.63 -34.97
N LEU A 9 -51.28 -21.28 -33.87
CA LEU A 9 -49.94 -21.23 -33.26
C LEU A 9 -48.87 -21.67 -34.28
N ARG A 10 -47.79 -20.91 -34.38
CA ARG A 10 -46.54 -21.32 -35.04
C ARG A 10 -45.51 -21.61 -33.96
N ASP A 11 -44.98 -22.83 -33.97
CA ASP A 11 -43.91 -23.29 -33.09
C ASP A 11 -42.64 -22.47 -33.35
N LEU A 12 -42.12 -21.84 -32.28
CA LEU A 12 -40.88 -21.08 -32.30
C LEU A 12 -39.73 -22.01 -31.85
N VAL A 13 -38.94 -22.48 -32.81
CA VAL A 13 -37.69 -23.19 -32.51
C VAL A 13 -36.64 -22.16 -32.12
N VAL A 14 -36.29 -22.10 -30.83
CA VAL A 14 -35.17 -21.30 -30.32
C VAL A 14 -33.88 -22.08 -30.53
N ALA A 15 -33.06 -21.65 -31.49
CA ALA A 15 -31.69 -22.12 -31.64
C ALA A 15 -30.82 -21.44 -30.57
N ALA A 16 -30.35 -22.21 -29.59
CA ALA A 16 -29.38 -21.75 -28.60
C ALA A 16 -27.99 -21.65 -29.27
N VAL A 17 -27.51 -20.42 -29.46
CA VAL A 17 -26.12 -20.16 -29.84
C VAL A 17 -25.27 -20.21 -28.57
N VAL A 18 -24.51 -21.28 -28.40
CA VAL A 18 -23.46 -21.37 -27.38
C VAL A 18 -22.27 -20.56 -27.91
N VAL A 19 -22.08 -19.35 -27.39
CA VAL A 19 -20.83 -18.60 -27.58
C VAL A 19 -19.84 -19.11 -26.55
N ALA A 20 -18.88 -19.94 -26.98
CA ALA A 20 -17.72 -20.27 -26.18
C ALA A 20 -16.87 -19.01 -26.01
N ALA A 21 -16.85 -18.46 -24.79
CA ALA A 21 -15.93 -17.39 -24.43
C ALA A 21 -14.50 -17.97 -24.38
N ILE A 22 -13.77 -17.84 -25.49
CA ILE A 22 -12.33 -18.04 -25.50
C ILE A 22 -11.76 -16.86 -24.71
N GLY A 23 -11.31 -17.12 -23.48
CA GLY A 23 -10.63 -16.14 -22.65
C GLY A 23 -9.34 -15.70 -23.34
N ILE A 24 -9.35 -14.49 -23.88
CA ILE A 24 -8.12 -13.83 -24.31
C ILE A 24 -7.44 -13.36 -23.01
N PRO A 25 -6.18 -13.75 -22.73
CA PRO A 25 -5.46 -13.19 -21.60
C PRO A 25 -5.39 -11.68 -21.78
N ARG A 26 -5.92 -10.96 -20.79
CA ARG A 26 -5.96 -9.50 -20.81
C ARG A 26 -4.56 -9.02 -20.43
N PHE A 27 -3.73 -8.73 -21.42
CA PHE A 27 -2.46 -8.06 -21.19
C PHE A 27 -2.76 -6.59 -20.86
N ALA A 28 -2.80 -6.26 -19.56
CA ALA A 28 -2.75 -4.87 -19.14
C ALA A 28 -1.38 -4.32 -19.52
N LEU A 29 -1.34 -3.23 -20.29
CA LEU A 29 -0.11 -2.49 -20.50
C LEU A 29 0.34 -1.92 -19.14
N ALA A 30 1.65 -1.77 -18.92
CA ALA A 30 2.19 -1.25 -17.66
C ALA A 30 1.58 0.11 -17.25
N SER A 31 1.14 0.93 -18.22
CA SER A 31 0.42 2.19 -17.96
C SER A 31 -1.00 2.03 -17.40
N GLU A 32 -1.63 0.85 -17.50
CA GLU A 32 -2.94 0.55 -16.86
C GLU A 32 -2.78 -0.01 -15.45
N ALA A 33 -1.58 -0.48 -15.08
CA ALA A 33 -1.32 -1.06 -13.78
C ALA A 33 -1.40 -0.02 -12.65
N ILE A 34 -1.18 1.27 -12.96
CA ILE A 34 -1.35 2.35 -11.99
C ILE A 34 -2.34 3.38 -12.53
N VAL A 35 -3.44 3.57 -11.81
CA VAL A 35 -4.47 4.56 -12.11
C VAL A 35 -4.44 5.63 -11.03
N VAL A 36 -4.42 6.89 -11.43
CA VAL A 36 -4.48 8.04 -10.53
C VAL A 36 -5.65 8.93 -10.91
N LYS A 37 -6.51 9.22 -9.95
CA LYS A 37 -7.73 10.01 -10.17
C LYS A 37 -8.07 10.81 -8.92
N ASP A 38 -8.16 12.12 -9.05
CA ASP A 38 -8.60 13.04 -7.99
C ASP A 38 -7.87 12.89 -6.64
N GLY A 39 -6.59 12.51 -6.66
CA GLY A 39 -5.78 12.27 -5.45
C GLY A 39 -5.89 10.85 -4.87
N SER A 40 -6.63 9.96 -5.51
CA SER A 40 -6.64 8.52 -5.24
C SER A 40 -5.67 7.78 -6.15
N PHE A 41 -5.00 6.78 -5.59
CA PHE A 41 -3.98 5.97 -6.25
C PHE A 41 -4.39 4.50 -6.22
N ALA A 42 -4.39 3.87 -7.39
CA ALA A 42 -4.79 2.50 -7.59
C ALA A 42 -3.70 1.73 -8.31
N LEU A 43 -3.05 0.79 -7.62
CA LEU A 43 -2.08 -0.13 -8.20
C LEU A 43 -2.75 -1.51 -8.38
N ASN A 44 -2.64 -2.07 -9.58
CA ASN A 44 -3.34 -3.27 -10.04
C ASN A 44 -2.34 -4.31 -10.50
N GLY A 45 -2.38 -5.49 -9.88
CA GLY A 45 -1.83 -6.70 -10.46
C GLY A 45 -2.89 -7.54 -11.15
N ASP A 46 -2.53 -8.78 -11.48
CA ASP A 46 -3.45 -9.73 -12.11
C ASP A 46 -4.54 -10.15 -11.09
N ASP A 47 -4.15 -10.40 -9.84
CA ASP A 47 -5.01 -10.85 -8.74
C ASP A 47 -4.83 -10.02 -7.44
N VAL A 48 -4.22 -8.83 -7.52
CA VAL A 48 -4.06 -7.90 -6.37
C VAL A 48 -4.50 -6.47 -6.70
N SER A 49 -5.07 -5.80 -5.71
CA SER A 49 -5.30 -4.35 -5.72
C SER A 49 -4.73 -3.71 -4.47
N TYR A 50 -3.99 -2.61 -4.66
CA TYR A 50 -3.53 -1.71 -3.62
C TYR A 50 -4.15 -0.33 -3.88
N ARG A 51 -4.83 0.22 -2.87
CA ARG A 51 -5.54 1.50 -2.93
C ARG A 51 -5.14 2.39 -1.76
N PHE A 52 -4.88 3.65 -2.03
CA PHE A 52 -4.71 4.68 -1.03
C PHE A 52 -5.02 6.05 -1.65
N HIS A 53 -5.28 7.06 -0.83
CA HIS A 53 -5.58 8.41 -1.31
C HIS A 53 -4.92 9.49 -0.45
N VAL A 54 -4.93 10.72 -0.97
CA VAL A 54 -4.58 11.92 -0.22
C VAL A 54 -5.80 12.42 0.53
N ASP A 55 -5.72 12.49 1.86
CA ASP A 55 -6.69 13.23 2.65
C ASP A 55 -6.53 14.73 2.34
N VAL A 56 -7.54 15.32 1.68
CA VAL A 56 -7.47 16.70 1.19
C VAL A 56 -7.39 17.76 2.31
N ALA A 57 -7.83 17.42 3.52
CA ALA A 57 -7.84 18.37 4.65
C ALA A 57 -6.48 18.44 5.35
N THR A 58 -5.79 17.30 5.46
CA THR A 58 -4.55 17.15 6.22
C THR A 58 -3.31 17.04 5.33
N GLY A 59 -3.47 16.50 4.11
CA GLY A 59 -2.39 16.11 3.22
C GLY A 59 -1.72 14.78 3.61
N ASP A 60 -2.24 14.07 4.62
CA ASP A 60 -1.80 12.72 4.96
C ASP A 60 -2.21 11.72 3.86
N LEU A 61 -1.44 10.65 3.71
CA LEU A 61 -1.78 9.53 2.83
C LEU A 61 -2.52 8.44 3.62
N VAL A 62 -3.75 8.12 3.19
CA VAL A 62 -4.66 7.18 3.85
C VAL A 62 -4.79 5.91 3.02
N SER A 63 -4.57 4.75 3.64
CA SER A 63 -4.66 3.44 2.99
C SER A 63 -6.11 2.96 2.92
N ASP A 64 -6.58 2.51 1.76
CA ASP A 64 -7.98 2.11 1.58
C ASP A 64 -8.13 0.59 1.47
N HIS A 65 -7.23 -0.08 0.75
CA HIS A 65 -7.30 -1.51 0.50
C HIS A 65 -5.95 -2.08 0.09
N PHE A 66 -5.63 -3.27 0.59
CA PHE A 66 -4.56 -4.09 0.03
C PHE A 66 -4.94 -5.58 0.10
N GLY A 67 -5.29 -6.16 -1.04
CA GLY A 67 -5.78 -7.52 -1.11
C GLY A 67 -6.30 -7.90 -2.49
N ALA A 68 -7.33 -8.75 -2.52
CA ALA A 68 -7.96 -9.22 -3.76
C ALA A 68 -8.42 -8.07 -4.69
N PRO A 69 -8.63 -8.31 -6.00
CA PRO A 69 -8.99 -7.27 -6.94
C PRO A 69 -10.29 -6.56 -6.55
N VAL A 70 -10.26 -5.23 -6.56
CA VAL A 70 -11.43 -4.37 -6.31
C VAL A 70 -11.53 -3.32 -7.41
N ASP A 71 -12.75 -2.84 -7.66
CA ASP A 71 -13.00 -1.72 -8.55
C ASP A 71 -12.49 -0.39 -7.94
N GLU A 72 -12.74 0.72 -8.62
CA GLU A 72 -12.21 2.05 -8.25
C GLU A 72 -12.78 2.60 -6.93
N GLN A 73 -13.65 1.88 -6.21
CA GLN A 73 -14.29 2.39 -5.01
C GLN A 73 -13.37 2.26 -3.79
N SER A 74 -13.12 3.39 -3.12
CA SER A 74 -12.50 3.40 -1.80
C SER A 74 -13.44 2.75 -0.79
N VAL A 75 -12.89 1.90 0.07
CA VAL A 75 -13.62 1.38 1.23
C VAL A 75 -13.47 2.42 2.33
N ASP A 76 -14.53 3.16 2.64
CA ASP A 76 -14.51 4.09 3.77
C ASP A 76 -14.31 3.31 5.07
N ALA A 77 -13.27 3.66 5.82
CA ALA A 77 -13.10 3.13 7.17
C ALA A 77 -14.26 3.62 8.06
N ASP A 78 -14.99 2.70 8.70
CA ASP A 78 -15.99 3.05 9.71
C ASP A 78 -15.28 3.61 10.96
N LEU A 79 -15.14 4.93 10.97
CA LEU A 79 -14.53 5.64 12.08
C LEU A 79 -15.54 5.75 13.22
N ALA A 80 -15.40 4.85 14.19
CA ALA A 80 -16.13 4.92 15.45
C ALA A 80 -16.06 6.33 16.06
N SER A 81 -17.11 6.73 16.77
CA SER A 81 -17.23 8.04 17.44
C SER A 81 -15.94 8.49 18.13
N LEU A 82 -15.55 9.75 17.89
CA LEU A 82 -14.36 10.36 18.47
C LEU A 82 -14.58 10.59 19.97
N ASN A 83 -13.97 9.74 20.79
CA ASN A 83 -14.04 9.79 22.25
C ASN A 83 -12.65 9.46 22.83
N GLY A 84 -12.33 10.06 23.97
CA GLY A 84 -11.07 9.82 24.69
C GLY A 84 -9.85 10.52 24.06
N TRP A 85 -8.66 9.96 24.31
CA TRP A 85 -7.38 10.56 23.90
C TRP A 85 -6.99 10.28 22.44
N VAL A 86 -7.50 9.19 21.86
CA VAL A 86 -7.17 8.79 20.49
C VAL A 86 -8.09 9.52 19.51
N GLY A 87 -7.52 10.56 18.88
CA GLY A 87 -8.17 11.36 17.84
C GLY A 87 -8.23 10.65 16.48
N LEU A 88 -8.57 11.42 15.45
CA LEU A 88 -8.77 10.90 14.09
C LEU A 88 -7.51 10.23 13.50
N LEU A 89 -6.34 10.86 13.63
CA LEU A 89 -5.08 10.33 13.08
C LEU A 89 -4.72 8.94 13.64
N GLY A 90 -5.05 8.67 14.90
CA GLY A 90 -4.83 7.36 15.52
C GLY A 90 -5.84 6.28 15.13
N ARG A 91 -6.84 6.63 14.32
CA ARG A 91 -7.90 5.73 13.83
C ARG A 91 -7.87 5.56 12.31
N LEU A 92 -7.17 6.43 11.59
CA LEU A 92 -7.01 6.32 10.15
C LEU A 92 -5.92 5.30 9.81
N PRO A 93 -6.13 4.47 8.77
CA PRO A 93 -5.08 3.66 8.19
C PRO A 93 -4.09 4.55 7.42
N ARG A 94 -2.82 4.60 7.83
CA ARG A 94 -1.84 5.58 7.31
C ARG A 94 -0.72 4.91 6.53
N GLU A 95 -0.38 5.47 5.37
CA GLU A 95 0.69 4.96 4.50
C GLU A 95 2.11 5.27 5.02
N MET A 96 2.27 6.36 5.78
CA MET A 96 3.53 6.78 6.39
C MET A 96 3.29 7.45 7.76
N PRO A 97 2.95 6.66 8.80
CA PRO A 97 2.69 7.22 10.12
C PRO A 97 3.95 7.81 10.76
N ASP A 98 3.87 9.08 11.16
CA ASP A 98 4.81 9.76 12.06
C ASP A 98 4.38 9.66 13.53
N LEU A 99 5.23 10.13 14.44
CA LEU A 99 4.92 10.26 15.86
C LEU A 99 4.95 11.74 16.28
N GLY A 100 3.99 12.14 17.13
CA GLY A 100 3.96 13.48 17.75
C GLY A 100 2.78 14.37 17.37
N ARG A 101 1.87 13.90 16.50
CA ARG A 101 0.67 14.65 16.06
C ARG A 101 -0.68 14.06 16.54
N GLY A 102 -0.65 13.01 17.37
CA GLY A 102 -1.86 12.39 17.95
C GLY A 102 -2.12 10.94 17.51
N ASP A 103 -1.28 10.38 16.65
CA ASP A 103 -1.17 8.94 16.46
C ASP A 103 -0.18 8.37 17.47
N PHE A 104 -0.63 7.45 18.33
CA PHE A 104 0.18 6.84 19.39
C PHE A 104 0.72 5.46 19.00
N ARG A 105 0.42 4.99 17.79
CA ARG A 105 0.94 3.71 17.29
C ARG A 105 2.43 3.83 16.97
N THR A 106 3.05 2.69 16.68
CA THR A 106 4.47 2.65 16.31
C THR A 106 4.67 3.38 14.96
N PRO A 107 5.52 4.42 14.89
CA PRO A 107 5.68 5.21 13.66
C PRO A 107 6.48 4.44 12.60
N ALA A 108 6.23 4.75 11.33
CA ALA A 108 7.08 4.37 10.20
C ALA A 108 8.28 5.31 10.05
N VAL A 109 8.13 6.59 10.43
CA VAL A 109 9.18 7.61 10.33
C VAL A 109 9.35 8.36 11.64
N GLN A 110 10.60 8.54 12.06
CA GLN A 110 10.97 9.39 13.18
C GLN A 110 12.27 10.13 12.85
N ILE A 111 12.19 11.46 12.82
CA ILE A 111 13.31 12.32 12.45
C ILE A 111 13.49 13.34 13.56
N ARG A 112 14.68 13.35 14.16
CA ARG A 112 15.11 14.41 15.06
C ARG A 112 15.61 15.58 14.23
N GLN A 113 14.88 16.68 14.27
CA GLN A 113 15.16 17.88 13.50
C GLN A 113 16.32 18.67 14.10
N THR A 114 16.84 19.66 13.36
CA THR A 114 17.96 20.49 13.81
C THR A 114 17.71 21.17 15.16
N ALA A 115 16.48 21.60 15.43
CA ALA A 115 16.10 22.23 16.70
C ALA A 115 15.85 21.23 17.85
N GLY A 116 15.99 19.93 17.60
CA GLY A 116 15.93 18.88 18.61
C GLY A 116 14.56 18.20 18.81
N TYR A 117 13.48 18.73 18.23
CA TYR A 117 12.17 18.05 18.25
C TYR A 117 12.12 16.88 17.27
N THR A 118 11.21 15.93 17.50
CA THR A 118 11.06 14.70 16.70
C THR A 118 9.77 14.64 15.87
N VAL A 119 8.97 15.71 15.92
CA VAL A 119 7.73 15.85 15.14
C VAL A 119 8.06 16.00 13.66
N SER A 120 7.33 15.31 12.80
CA SER A 120 7.39 15.45 11.33
C SER A 120 5.97 15.60 10.79
N ASP A 121 5.71 16.62 9.97
CA ASP A 121 4.39 16.86 9.36
C ASP A 121 4.49 16.75 7.83
N PHE A 122 4.76 15.54 7.35
CA PHE A 122 4.86 15.25 5.92
C PHE A 122 3.49 15.35 5.26
N ARG A 123 3.34 16.28 4.32
CA ARG A 123 2.12 16.45 3.54
C ARG A 123 2.36 16.18 2.08
N TYR A 124 1.36 15.60 1.43
CA TYR A 124 1.35 15.38 0.00
C TYR A 124 1.62 16.68 -0.76
N ARG A 125 2.54 16.61 -1.73
CA ARG A 125 2.92 17.72 -2.60
C ARG A 125 2.61 17.43 -4.05
N SER A 126 3.03 16.26 -4.54
CA SER A 126 2.85 15.83 -5.93
C SER A 126 3.10 14.34 -6.06
N HIS A 127 2.88 13.81 -7.26
CA HIS A 127 3.29 12.45 -7.63
C HIS A 127 3.85 12.44 -9.05
N GLU A 128 4.55 11.36 -9.38
CA GLU A 128 5.06 11.05 -10.71
C GLU A 128 4.81 9.57 -11.02
N LEU A 129 4.45 9.28 -12.27
CA LEU A 129 4.39 7.91 -12.80
C LEU A 129 5.62 7.66 -13.66
N VAL A 130 6.35 6.61 -13.33
CA VAL A 130 7.57 6.19 -14.00
C VAL A 130 7.37 4.79 -14.56
N GLN A 131 7.68 4.60 -15.83
CA GLN A 131 7.74 3.28 -16.43
C GLN A 131 8.98 2.54 -15.91
N GLY A 132 8.84 1.24 -15.67
CA GLY A 132 9.90 0.46 -15.06
C GLY A 132 10.04 0.73 -13.56
N LYS A 133 11.20 0.35 -13.02
CA LYS A 133 11.55 0.55 -11.60
C LYS A 133 12.94 1.17 -11.47
N PRO A 134 13.06 2.41 -10.94
CA PRO A 134 14.35 3.01 -10.66
C PRO A 134 15.19 2.17 -9.67
N PRO A 135 16.51 2.03 -9.88
CA PRO A 135 17.39 1.32 -8.96
C PRO A 135 17.57 2.09 -7.65
N LEU A 136 17.81 1.36 -6.55
CA LEU A 136 18.20 1.97 -5.28
C LEU A 136 19.72 2.14 -5.24
N GLN A 137 20.22 3.37 -5.22
CA GLN A 137 21.65 3.64 -5.26
C GLN A 137 22.37 3.01 -4.05
N GLY A 138 23.34 2.14 -4.32
CA GLY A 138 24.16 1.48 -3.28
C GLY A 138 23.45 0.35 -2.53
N LEU A 139 22.24 -0.04 -2.93
CA LEU A 139 21.46 -1.11 -2.29
C LEU A 139 21.03 -2.15 -3.33
N PRO A 140 20.90 -3.44 -2.95
CA PRO A 140 20.23 -4.42 -3.80
C PRO A 140 18.74 -4.05 -3.93
N SER A 141 18.21 -4.11 -5.15
CA SER A 141 16.80 -3.86 -5.42
C SER A 141 16.26 -4.79 -6.51
N THR A 142 14.95 -5.03 -6.48
CA THR A 142 14.26 -5.63 -7.63
C THR A 142 14.35 -4.69 -8.84
N PHE A 143 14.27 -5.27 -10.02
CA PHE A 143 14.36 -4.58 -11.30
C PHE A 143 13.33 -5.17 -12.26
N GLY A 144 12.94 -4.41 -13.28
CA GLY A 144 12.04 -4.84 -14.34
C GLY A 144 12.07 -3.81 -15.46
N SER A 145 11.77 -4.26 -16.68
CA SER A 145 11.65 -3.35 -17.83
C SER A 145 10.37 -2.53 -17.75
N ASP A 146 10.23 -1.55 -18.64
CA ASP A 146 9.03 -0.72 -18.77
C ASP A 146 7.76 -1.55 -19.06
N GLU A 147 7.90 -2.79 -19.55
CA GLU A 147 6.78 -3.70 -19.81
C GLU A 147 6.37 -4.52 -18.58
N ASP A 148 7.28 -4.72 -17.62
CA ASP A 148 7.09 -5.66 -16.50
C ASP A 148 6.58 -4.98 -15.23
N VAL A 149 6.93 -3.70 -15.06
CA VAL A 149 6.70 -2.95 -13.81
C VAL A 149 6.44 -1.50 -14.10
N SER A 150 5.56 -0.91 -13.30
CA SER A 150 5.36 0.54 -13.24
C SER A 150 5.56 1.03 -11.82
N THR A 151 6.05 2.25 -11.68
CA THR A 151 6.36 2.86 -10.38
C THR A 151 5.63 4.18 -10.22
N LEU A 152 4.89 4.31 -9.12
CA LEU A 152 4.36 5.57 -8.61
C LEU A 152 5.34 6.14 -7.58
N LEU A 153 5.80 7.36 -7.80
CA LEU A 153 6.53 8.15 -6.81
C LEU A 153 5.57 9.17 -6.21
N VAL A 154 5.42 9.15 -4.88
CA VAL A 154 4.63 10.14 -4.14
C VAL A 154 5.57 11.02 -3.35
N HIS A 155 5.51 12.33 -3.61
CA HIS A 155 6.36 13.32 -3.00
C HIS A 155 5.64 13.98 -1.83
N LEU A 156 6.20 13.81 -0.63
CA LEU A 156 5.76 14.47 0.58
C LEU A 156 6.77 15.54 1.00
N TYR A 157 6.28 16.56 1.70
CA TYR A 157 7.13 17.63 2.21
C TYR A 157 6.66 18.11 3.59
N ASP A 158 7.59 18.21 4.52
CA ASP A 158 7.43 18.90 5.80
C ASP A 158 7.91 20.37 5.64
N ASN A 159 6.95 21.28 5.64
CA ASN A 159 7.20 22.72 5.50
C ASN A 159 7.85 23.37 6.73
N TYR A 160 7.72 22.77 7.92
CA TYR A 160 8.29 23.30 9.16
C TYR A 160 9.78 22.98 9.26
N SER A 161 10.14 21.75 8.87
CA SER A 161 11.51 21.23 9.01
C SER A 161 12.33 21.32 7.72
N ASN A 162 11.71 21.65 6.59
CA ASN A 162 12.29 21.60 5.25
C ASN A 162 12.86 20.22 4.90
N VAL A 163 12.07 19.18 5.12
CA VAL A 163 12.44 17.79 4.82
C VAL A 163 11.47 17.23 3.78
N ALA A 164 12.01 16.61 2.74
CA ALA A 164 11.22 15.90 1.74
C ALA A 164 11.28 14.39 2.01
N ALA A 165 10.17 13.70 1.73
CA ALA A 165 10.11 12.25 1.70
C ALA A 165 9.51 11.80 0.36
N ASP A 166 10.18 10.90 -0.34
CA ASP A 166 9.69 10.31 -1.58
C ASP A 166 9.37 8.84 -1.33
N LEU A 167 8.10 8.47 -1.52
CA LEU A 167 7.61 7.11 -1.36
C LEU A 167 7.48 6.49 -2.74
N SER A 168 8.20 5.40 -2.98
CA SER A 168 8.14 4.64 -4.23
C SER A 168 7.23 3.44 -4.05
N TYR A 169 6.30 3.26 -4.98
CA TYR A 169 5.39 2.13 -5.08
C TYR A 169 5.52 1.50 -6.46
N SER A 170 6.21 0.38 -6.57
CA SER A 170 6.38 -0.35 -7.84
C SER A 170 5.46 -1.57 -7.86
N ILE A 171 4.60 -1.71 -8.87
CA ILE A 171 3.74 -2.88 -9.06
C ILE A 171 4.27 -3.74 -10.21
N PHE A 172 4.49 -5.03 -9.93
CA PHE A 172 4.78 -6.07 -10.93
C PHE A 172 3.48 -6.86 -11.16
N PRO A 173 2.67 -6.54 -12.18
CA PRO A 173 1.29 -7.02 -12.24
C PRO A 173 1.18 -8.54 -12.31
N ARG A 174 2.05 -9.16 -13.14
CA ARG A 174 2.13 -10.61 -13.37
C ARG A 174 2.58 -11.44 -12.16
N HIS A 175 2.99 -10.77 -11.08
CA HIS A 175 3.52 -11.39 -9.88
C HIS A 175 2.74 -10.98 -8.63
N ASP A 176 1.70 -10.16 -8.77
CA ASP A 176 0.92 -9.60 -7.67
C ASP A 176 1.79 -8.98 -6.57
N ALA A 177 2.90 -8.37 -6.98
CA ALA A 177 3.94 -7.90 -6.07
C ALA A 177 4.03 -6.37 -6.09
N VAL A 178 3.72 -5.77 -4.95
CA VAL A 178 3.96 -4.35 -4.68
C VAL A 178 5.28 -4.20 -3.92
N VAL A 179 6.24 -3.49 -4.49
CA VAL A 179 7.54 -3.20 -3.88
C VAL A 179 7.57 -1.74 -3.44
N ARG A 180 7.86 -1.50 -2.16
CA ARG A 180 7.91 -0.16 -1.57
C ARG A 180 9.31 0.20 -1.07
N SER A 181 9.64 1.48 -1.17
CA SER A 181 10.82 2.08 -0.55
C SER A 181 10.57 3.55 -0.26
N VAL A 182 11.35 4.11 0.66
CA VAL A 182 11.25 5.53 1.05
C VAL A 182 12.64 6.16 1.04
N SER A 183 12.74 7.38 0.51
CA SER A 183 13.94 8.22 0.64
C SER A 183 13.62 9.51 1.35
N ILE A 184 14.51 9.94 2.24
CA ILE A 184 14.43 11.22 2.96
C ILE A 184 15.50 12.16 2.43
N THR A 185 15.10 13.37 2.04
CA THR A 185 16.02 14.42 1.59
C THR A 185 15.91 15.63 2.51
N ASN A 186 16.99 15.95 3.20
CA ASN A 186 17.09 17.18 3.97
C ASN A 186 17.27 18.37 3.01
N ARG A 187 16.32 19.31 3.01
CA ARG A 187 16.39 20.58 2.26
C ARG A 187 16.60 21.79 3.16
N GLY A 188 16.78 21.58 4.47
CA GLY A 188 17.10 22.60 5.45
C GLY A 188 18.60 22.95 5.50
N GLY A 189 18.93 24.03 6.21
CA GLY A 189 20.33 24.45 6.40
C GLY A 189 21.07 23.74 7.53
N GLY A 190 20.37 22.98 8.37
CA GLY A 190 20.96 22.26 9.51
C GLY A 190 20.89 20.75 9.34
N ASN A 191 21.61 20.02 10.18
CA ASN A 191 21.57 18.55 10.17
C ASN A 191 20.26 18.04 10.79
N ILE A 192 19.77 16.93 10.25
CA ILE A 192 18.69 16.12 10.83
C ILE A 192 19.25 14.74 11.17
N THR A 193 18.62 14.02 12.10
CA THR A 193 18.93 12.61 12.36
C THR A 193 17.70 11.76 12.09
N VAL A 194 17.80 10.81 11.18
CA VAL A 194 16.76 9.79 10.96
C VAL A 194 16.91 8.73 12.05
N GLU A 195 16.02 8.75 13.05
CA GLU A 195 16.02 7.77 14.16
C GLU A 195 15.30 6.49 13.76
N LYS A 196 14.29 6.60 12.88
CA LYS A 196 13.56 5.46 12.31
C LYS A 196 13.08 5.78 10.90
N LEU A 197 13.22 4.82 10.00
CA LEU A 197 12.63 4.86 8.67
C LEU A 197 12.28 3.44 8.20
N ALA A 198 10.99 3.10 8.22
CA ALA A 198 10.49 1.85 7.68
C ALA A 198 10.32 1.95 6.16
N SER A 199 10.76 0.92 5.43
CA SER A 199 10.59 0.85 3.97
C SER A 199 9.13 0.72 3.53
N MET A 200 8.28 0.19 4.43
CA MET A 200 6.86 -0.06 4.20
C MET A 200 6.12 -0.02 5.54
N SER A 201 4.89 0.50 5.51
CA SER A 201 3.93 0.47 6.61
C SER A 201 2.56 0.22 6.03
N VAL A 202 1.83 -0.76 6.59
CA VAL A 202 0.48 -1.10 6.15
C VAL A 202 -0.39 -1.27 7.38
N ASP A 203 -1.48 -0.51 7.41
CA ASP A 203 -2.55 -0.69 8.37
C ASP A 203 -3.60 -1.63 7.76
N MET A 204 -3.84 -2.76 8.43
CA MET A 204 -4.84 -3.73 8.01
C MET A 204 -6.18 -3.45 8.72
N PRO A 205 -7.32 -3.76 8.09
CA PRO A 205 -8.62 -3.66 8.76
C PRO A 205 -8.68 -4.59 9.98
N TYR A 206 -9.65 -4.35 10.87
CA TYR A 206 -9.87 -5.23 12.01
C TYR A 206 -10.17 -6.67 11.54
N GLY A 207 -9.43 -7.65 12.07
CA GLY A 207 -9.58 -9.04 11.70
C GLY A 207 -8.70 -9.97 12.55
N ASP A 208 -8.96 -11.27 12.42
CA ASP A 208 -8.11 -12.31 13.02
C ASP A 208 -6.95 -12.66 12.07
N TYR A 209 -5.74 -12.26 12.47
CA TYR A 209 -4.53 -12.52 11.70
C TYR A 209 -3.60 -13.47 12.45
N ASP A 210 -2.86 -14.28 11.69
CA ASP A 210 -1.71 -15.02 12.18
C ASP A 210 -0.43 -14.42 11.62
N MET A 211 0.54 -14.14 12.50
CA MET A 211 1.89 -13.84 12.08
C MET A 211 2.66 -15.14 11.87
N VAL A 212 3.13 -15.36 10.64
CA VAL A 212 4.03 -16.45 10.29
C VAL A 212 5.45 -15.89 10.18
N GLU A 213 6.36 -16.45 10.96
CA GLU A 213 7.77 -16.04 10.99
C GLU A 213 8.71 -17.24 10.83
N LEU A 214 9.92 -17.01 10.33
CA LEU A 214 10.97 -18.00 10.20
C LEU A 214 12.04 -17.78 11.28
N LYS A 215 11.94 -18.46 12.42
CA LYS A 215 12.95 -18.37 13.49
C LYS A 215 14.03 -19.43 13.30
N GLY A 216 15.14 -19.30 14.01
CA GLY A 216 16.17 -20.32 13.99
C GLY A 216 17.44 -19.85 14.67
N ASP A 217 18.36 -20.78 14.82
CA ASP A 217 19.75 -20.52 15.16
C ASP A 217 20.64 -21.20 14.12
N TRP A 218 21.96 -21.01 14.21
CA TRP A 218 22.91 -21.74 13.38
C TRP A 218 22.64 -23.26 13.43
N ALA A 219 22.69 -23.90 12.26
CA ALA A 219 22.35 -25.31 12.03
C ALA A 219 20.90 -25.71 12.33
N ARG A 220 20.02 -24.73 12.59
CA ARG A 220 18.58 -24.86 12.89
C ARG A 220 17.80 -23.67 12.33
N GLU A 221 18.11 -23.25 11.12
CA GLU A 221 17.56 -22.07 10.45
C GLU A 221 16.12 -22.30 9.96
N ALA A 222 15.42 -21.18 9.69
CA ALA A 222 14.14 -21.14 8.97
C ALA A 222 13.01 -22.04 9.52
N MET A 223 12.98 -22.28 10.83
CA MET A 223 11.87 -22.94 11.50
C MET A 223 10.62 -22.06 11.47
N ARG A 224 9.57 -22.55 10.81
CA ARG A 224 8.28 -21.86 10.74
C ARG A 224 7.61 -21.81 12.10
N VAL A 225 7.27 -20.60 12.53
CA VAL A 225 6.41 -20.33 13.68
C VAL A 225 5.18 -19.61 13.18
N ARG A 226 4.04 -19.95 13.76
CA ARG A 226 2.76 -19.29 13.51
C ARG A 226 2.18 -18.91 14.87
N ARG A 227 1.81 -17.65 15.04
CA ARG A 227 1.18 -17.13 16.26
C ARG A 227 0.09 -16.14 15.89
N LYS A 228 -0.97 -16.11 16.70
CA LYS A 228 -2.04 -15.11 16.56
C LYS A 228 -1.47 -13.70 16.81
N VAL A 229 -1.87 -12.76 15.96
CA VAL A 229 -1.66 -11.33 16.19
C VAL A 229 -2.60 -10.90 17.32
N ASP A 230 -2.04 -10.26 18.33
CA ASP A 230 -2.76 -9.80 19.52
C ASP A 230 -2.40 -8.34 19.81
N TYR A 231 -3.15 -7.69 20.69
CA TYR A 231 -2.91 -6.33 21.12
C TYR A 231 -1.46 -6.15 21.64
N GLY A 232 -0.82 -5.06 21.20
CA GLY A 232 0.56 -4.72 21.55
C GLY A 232 1.50 -4.86 20.35
N THR A 233 2.77 -5.13 20.62
CA THR A 233 3.81 -5.23 19.59
C THR A 233 4.41 -6.64 19.59
N GLN A 234 4.53 -7.22 18.39
CA GLN A 234 5.16 -8.51 18.16
C GLN A 234 6.18 -8.37 17.03
N GLY A 235 7.37 -8.96 17.18
CA GLY A 235 8.42 -8.88 16.16
C GLY A 235 9.75 -9.46 16.64
N ARG A 236 10.83 -9.15 15.90
CA ARG A 236 12.22 -9.47 16.27
C ARG A 236 13.01 -8.18 16.54
N VAL A 237 14.00 -8.28 17.43
CA VAL A 237 14.82 -7.15 17.92
C VAL A 237 16.29 -7.25 17.47
N LYS A 238 16.71 -8.29 16.72
CA LYS A 238 18.12 -8.48 16.33
C LYS A 238 18.49 -7.73 15.04
N ASP A 239 19.72 -7.20 15.05
CA ASP A 239 20.33 -6.28 14.07
C ASP A 239 21.05 -6.98 12.89
N SER A 240 20.82 -8.28 12.68
CA SER A 240 21.38 -9.02 11.54
C SER A 240 20.33 -9.94 10.91
N SER A 241 20.47 -10.18 9.61
CA SER A 241 19.61 -11.08 8.84
C SER A 241 19.83 -12.58 9.15
N SER A 242 20.67 -12.91 10.13
CA SER A 242 21.18 -14.26 10.39
C SER A 242 21.29 -14.61 11.87
N PRO A 243 21.24 -15.91 12.23
CA PRO A 243 21.65 -16.36 13.54
C PRO A 243 23.19 -16.36 13.63
N THR A 244 23.74 -15.42 14.40
CA THR A 244 25.17 -15.37 14.68
C THR A 244 25.46 -15.98 16.06
N ASP A 245 26.51 -16.79 16.09
CA ASP A 245 27.24 -17.26 17.26
C ASP A 245 27.56 -16.09 18.21
N GLY A 246 27.28 -16.28 19.49
CA GLY A 246 27.86 -15.49 20.55
C GLY A 246 29.10 -16.22 21.07
N SER A 247 30.24 -15.98 20.42
CA SER A 247 31.56 -16.35 20.96
C SER A 247 32.06 -15.25 21.90
#